data_AF-A0A2T5XZ32-F1
#
_entry.id   AF-A0A2T5XZ32-F1
#
_cell.length_a   1.000
_cell.length_b   1.000
_cell.length_c   1.000
_cell.angle_alpha   90.00
_cell.angle_beta   90.00
_cell.angle_gamma   90.00
#
_symmetry.space_group_name_H-M   'P 1'
#
loop_
_entity.id
_entity.type
_entity.pdbx_description
1 polymer ?
#
loop_
_entity_poly.entity_id
_entity_poly.type
_entity_poly.pdbx_seq_one_letter_code
_entity_poly.pdbx_strand_id
1 'polypeptide(L)'
;MVLIILLSLLAGIALAALYIFLVSKFTSSYDREISLIFFPIPFILGACIFYCFAYDQKISGAFAVICTFIFFKFMMGTLGITLSKIYERATLPKVYKDYHYASDYKIFNLEGKKHLVRLPDDIHHFVKGLYLNPQNELVIYDKSIPMDRDQLSVINYIEKYNPLGERMPESDTLEVQQEMPSIFDGNSECFLKKEILERKNIKPMYVESYKTKGDKYETILYFEVKTQPYTFRFKTKFPYTKNQKELSKTPTTYYENDSEIIESFGTITLCTNKHLGYQLLQIKDDIYMVK
;
A
#
# COMPACT_ATOMS: atom_id res chain seq x y z
N MET A 1 -18.01 -2.16 49.85
CA MET A 1 -18.35 -1.03 48.95
C MET A 1 -17.11 -0.44 48.26
N VAL A 2 -16.13 0.09 49.00
CA VAL A 2 -14.92 0.71 48.42
C VAL A 2 -14.13 -0.23 47.49
N LEU A 3 -13.89 -1.49 47.91
CA LEU A 3 -13.21 -2.49 47.08
C LEU A 3 -13.95 -2.79 45.76
N ILE A 4 -15.29 -2.85 45.81
CA ILE A 4 -16.14 -3.14 44.65
C ILE A 4 -16.07 -1.98 43.65
N ILE A 5 -16.12 -0.75 44.14
CA ILE A 5 -15.97 0.46 43.31
C ILE A 5 -14.58 0.48 42.66
N LEU A 6 -13.53 0.17 43.40
CA LEU A 6 -12.16 0.11 42.88
C LEU A 6 -12.02 -0.93 41.75
N LEU A 7 -12.54 -2.14 41.96
CA LEU A 7 -12.48 -3.21 40.97
C LEU A 7 -13.35 -2.90 39.74
N SER A 8 -14.49 -2.24 39.93
CA SER A 8 -15.34 -1.76 38.84
C SER A 8 -14.62 -0.71 37.98
N LEU A 9 -13.95 0.26 38.62
CA LEU A 9 -13.12 1.23 37.91
C LEU A 9 -11.99 0.55 37.12
N LEU A 10 -11.31 -0.44 37.71
CA LEU A 10 -10.27 -1.22 37.03
C LEU A 10 -10.80 -1.97 35.81
N ALA A 11 -11.99 -2.57 35.90
CA ALA A 11 -12.63 -3.23 34.77
C ALA A 11 -12.96 -2.23 33.64
N GLY A 12 -13.46 -1.04 33.99
CA GLY A 12 -13.65 0.05 33.05
C GLY A 12 -12.35 0.50 32.37
N ILE A 13 -11.28 0.69 33.15
CA ILE A 13 -9.95 1.06 32.63
C ILE A 13 -9.43 0.00 31.67
N ALA A 14 -9.55 -1.29 32.01
CA ALA A 14 -9.08 -2.39 31.16
C ALA A 14 -9.81 -2.39 29.81
N LEU A 15 -11.14 -2.22 29.81
CA LEU A 15 -11.93 -2.21 28.58
C LEU A 15 -11.66 -0.97 27.72
N ALA A 16 -11.46 0.20 28.35
CA ALA A 16 -11.06 1.42 27.67
C ALA A 16 -9.64 1.31 27.07
N ALA A 17 -8.70 0.70 27.79
CA ALA A 17 -7.35 0.45 27.29
C ALA A 17 -7.35 -0.48 26.07
N LEU A 18 -8.16 -1.54 26.09
CA LEU A 18 -8.36 -2.42 24.92
C LEU A 18 -8.90 -1.62 23.72
N TYR A 19 -9.89 -0.76 23.94
CA TYR A 19 -10.44 0.10 22.90
C TYR A 19 -9.40 1.06 22.31
N ILE A 20 -8.66 1.77 23.16
CA ILE A 20 -7.60 2.71 22.75
C ILE A 20 -6.51 1.98 21.96
N PHE A 21 -6.13 0.76 22.38
CA PHE A 21 -5.18 -0.07 21.64
C PHE A 21 -5.68 -0.39 20.23
N LEU A 22 -6.95 -0.82 20.09
CA LEU A 22 -7.54 -1.12 18.79
C LEU A 22 -7.58 0.12 17.89
N VAL A 23 -8.02 1.26 18.43
CA VAL A 23 -8.07 2.52 17.69
C VAL A 23 -6.65 2.92 17.26
N SER A 24 -5.71 3.02 18.19
CA SER A 24 -4.35 3.49 17.93
C SER A 24 -3.58 2.62 16.92
N LYS A 25 -3.82 1.32 16.93
CA LYS A 25 -3.09 0.37 16.08
C LYS A 25 -3.66 0.24 14.67
N PHE A 26 -4.97 0.47 14.49
CA PHE A 26 -5.65 0.11 13.24
C PHE A 26 -6.32 1.28 12.51
N THR A 27 -6.31 2.49 13.08
CA THR A 27 -6.88 3.68 12.44
C THR A 27 -5.82 4.62 11.88
N SER A 28 -6.19 5.38 10.85
CA SER A 28 -5.40 6.50 10.34
C SER A 28 -5.36 7.63 11.37
N SER A 29 -4.44 8.59 11.25
CA SER A 29 -4.34 9.69 12.24
C SER A 29 -5.64 10.49 12.37
N TYR A 30 -6.41 10.66 11.29
CA TYR A 30 -7.68 11.40 11.28
C TYR A 30 -8.81 10.59 11.93
N ASP A 31 -8.99 9.33 11.51
CA ASP A 31 -10.04 8.47 12.08
C ASP A 31 -9.77 8.14 13.55
N ARG A 32 -8.50 8.17 13.97
CA ARG A 32 -8.06 7.96 15.35
C ARG A 32 -8.65 9.02 16.28
N GLU A 33 -8.58 10.28 15.91
CA GLU A 33 -9.07 11.39 16.75
C GLU A 33 -10.58 11.30 16.97
N ILE A 34 -11.32 11.07 15.88
CA ILE A 34 -12.79 10.90 15.95
C ILE A 34 -13.15 9.67 16.78
N SER A 35 -12.44 8.55 16.57
CA SER A 35 -12.72 7.32 17.31
C SER A 35 -12.42 7.46 18.80
N LEU A 36 -11.34 8.16 19.18
CA LEU A 36 -11.00 8.36 20.59
C LEU A 36 -12.09 9.12 21.37
N ILE A 37 -12.95 9.92 20.72
CA ILE A 37 -14.10 10.56 21.37
C ILE A 37 -15.02 9.54 22.06
N PHE A 38 -15.12 8.33 21.51
CA PHE A 38 -15.97 7.27 22.05
C PHE A 38 -15.32 6.45 23.18
N PHE A 39 -14.10 6.77 23.63
CA PHE A 39 -13.43 6.05 24.72
C PHE A 39 -14.21 5.98 26.06
N PRO A 40 -15.08 6.96 26.43
CA PRO A 40 -15.84 6.87 27.67
C PRO A 40 -16.85 5.72 27.67
N ILE A 41 -17.33 5.30 26.49
CA ILE A 41 -18.34 4.24 26.36
C ILE A 41 -17.81 2.88 26.87
N PRO A 42 -16.67 2.34 26.39
CA PRO A 42 -16.12 1.10 26.93
C PRO A 42 -15.70 1.24 28.39
N PHE A 43 -15.28 2.42 28.85
CA PHE A 43 -15.00 2.64 30.28
C PHE A 43 -16.25 2.41 31.14
N ILE A 44 -17.36 3.08 30.80
CA ILE A 44 -18.63 2.98 31.54
C ILE A 44 -19.15 1.54 31.47
N LEU A 45 -19.13 0.91 30.29
CA LEU A 45 -19.61 -0.46 30.12
C LEU A 45 -18.80 -1.46 30.97
N GLY A 46 -17.48 -1.35 31.00
CA GLY A 46 -16.62 -2.22 31.81
C GLY A 46 -16.89 -2.06 33.32
N ALA A 47 -17.07 -0.82 33.76
CA ALA A 47 -17.44 -0.52 35.15
C ALA A 47 -18.83 -1.09 35.50
N CYS A 48 -19.82 -0.89 34.63
CA CYS A 48 -21.19 -1.39 34.81
C CYS A 48 -21.25 -2.92 34.88
N ILE A 49 -20.52 -3.64 34.01
CA ILE A 49 -20.48 -5.11 34.03
C ILE A 49 -20.03 -5.60 35.41
N PHE A 50 -18.88 -5.12 35.89
CA PHE A 50 -18.33 -5.55 37.16
C PHE A 50 -19.23 -5.18 38.34
N TYR A 51 -19.79 -3.96 38.31
CA TYR A 51 -20.71 -3.49 39.33
C TYR A 51 -21.97 -4.37 39.40
N CYS A 52 -22.59 -4.68 38.25
CA CYS A 52 -23.76 -5.53 38.22
C CYS A 52 -23.49 -6.96 38.69
N PHE A 53 -22.31 -7.53 38.38
CA PHE A 53 -21.90 -8.83 38.91
C PHE A 53 -21.70 -8.80 40.43
N ALA A 54 -21.06 -7.77 40.96
CA ALA A 54 -20.76 -7.65 42.39
C ALA A 54 -22.03 -7.52 43.26
N TYR A 55 -23.13 -7.01 42.70
CA TYR A 55 -24.42 -6.84 43.38
C TYR A 55 -25.50 -7.84 42.91
N ASP A 56 -25.10 -8.93 42.23
CA ASP A 56 -25.98 -9.98 41.69
C ASP A 56 -27.14 -9.47 40.80
N GLN A 57 -26.93 -8.36 40.10
CA GLN A 57 -27.90 -7.78 39.16
C GLN A 57 -27.82 -8.45 37.79
N LYS A 58 -28.29 -9.71 37.72
CA LYS A 58 -28.15 -10.58 36.54
C LYS A 58 -28.69 -9.97 35.24
N ILE A 59 -29.86 -9.31 35.27
CA ILE A 59 -30.50 -8.73 34.08
C ILE A 59 -29.69 -7.52 33.56
N SER A 60 -29.34 -6.59 34.44
CA SER A 60 -28.56 -5.39 34.08
C SER A 60 -27.15 -5.77 33.62
N GLY A 61 -26.52 -6.75 34.28
CA GLY A 61 -25.22 -7.28 33.87
C GLY A 61 -25.25 -7.90 32.48
N ALA A 62 -26.27 -8.72 32.19
CA ALA A 62 -26.45 -9.29 30.85
C ALA A 62 -26.63 -8.21 29.78
N PHE A 63 -27.42 -7.17 30.07
CA PHE A 63 -27.61 -6.05 29.15
C PHE A 63 -26.29 -5.29 28.89
N ALA A 64 -25.51 -5.00 29.94
CA ALA A 64 -24.21 -4.34 29.81
C ALA A 64 -23.21 -5.17 28.97
N VAL A 65 -23.20 -6.49 29.13
CA VAL A 65 -22.39 -7.40 28.30
C VAL A 65 -22.85 -7.35 26.83
N ILE A 66 -24.16 -7.42 26.56
CA ILE A 66 -24.71 -7.33 25.20
C ILE A 66 -24.35 -5.99 24.55
N CYS A 67 -24.54 -4.87 25.25
CA CYS A 67 -24.16 -3.54 24.78
C CYS A 67 -22.67 -3.46 24.44
N THR A 68 -21.82 -4.08 25.26
CA THR A 68 -20.37 -4.17 25.00
C THR A 68 -20.09 -4.91 23.70
N PHE A 69 -20.69 -6.09 23.50
CA PHE A 69 -20.53 -6.83 22.25
C PHE A 69 -21.01 -6.05 21.04
N ILE A 70 -22.17 -5.39 21.12
CA ILE A 70 -22.72 -4.57 20.04
C ILE A 70 -21.80 -3.39 19.73
N PHE A 71 -21.31 -2.68 20.75
CA PHE A 71 -20.39 -1.55 20.59
C PHE A 71 -19.09 -1.99 19.91
N PHE A 72 -18.42 -3.03 20.42
CA PHE A 72 -17.17 -3.51 19.81
C PHE A 72 -17.39 -4.05 18.41
N LYS A 73 -18.52 -4.71 18.12
CA LYS A 73 -18.88 -5.15 16.76
C LYS A 73 -19.08 -3.95 15.83
N PHE A 74 -19.79 -2.92 16.28
CA PHE A 74 -19.99 -1.68 15.52
C PHE A 74 -18.65 -0.99 15.24
N MET A 75 -17.82 -0.80 16.27
CA MET A 75 -16.50 -0.18 16.14
C MET A 75 -15.56 -0.98 15.25
N MET A 76 -15.50 -2.31 15.39
CA MET A 76 -14.72 -3.14 14.47
C MET A 76 -15.23 -3.00 13.02
N GLY A 77 -16.54 -2.88 12.83
CA GLY A 77 -17.16 -2.66 11.53
C GLY A 77 -16.84 -1.30 10.90
N THR A 78 -16.87 -0.22 11.69
CA THR A 78 -16.57 1.15 11.22
C THR A 78 -15.08 1.32 10.93
N LEU A 79 -14.22 0.72 11.76
CA LEU A 79 -12.76 0.79 11.60
C LEU A 79 -12.20 -0.21 10.56
N GLY A 80 -13.04 -1.06 9.97
CA GLY A 80 -12.58 -2.11 9.06
C GLY A 80 -11.60 -3.09 9.71
N ILE A 81 -11.78 -3.35 11.01
CA ILE A 81 -10.96 -4.26 11.80
C ILE A 81 -11.64 -5.63 11.85
N THR A 82 -10.90 -6.67 11.52
CA THR A 82 -11.32 -8.06 11.73
C THR A 82 -10.37 -8.74 12.71
N LEU A 83 -10.82 -9.79 13.39
CA LEU A 83 -9.95 -10.59 14.27
C LEU A 83 -8.74 -11.16 13.50
N SER A 84 -8.95 -11.55 12.24
CA SER A 84 -7.88 -12.00 11.35
C SER A 84 -6.84 -10.90 11.12
N LYS A 85 -7.26 -9.65 10.86
CA LYS A 85 -6.35 -8.50 10.72
C LYS A 85 -5.61 -8.20 12.02
N ILE A 86 -6.25 -8.36 13.18
CA ILE A 86 -5.60 -8.17 14.49
C ILE A 86 -4.51 -9.21 14.71
N TYR A 87 -4.83 -10.48 14.45
CA TYR A 87 -3.93 -11.61 14.62
C TYR A 87 -2.70 -11.46 13.72
N GLU A 88 -2.90 -11.31 12.41
CA GLU A 88 -1.83 -11.19 11.42
C GLU A 88 -0.89 -10.02 11.73
N ARG A 89 -1.45 -8.86 12.10
CA ARG A 89 -0.65 -7.68 12.45
C ARG A 89 0.02 -7.77 13.82
N ALA A 90 -0.44 -8.66 14.70
CA ALA A 90 0.23 -8.96 15.96
C ALA A 90 1.38 -9.95 15.76
N THR A 91 1.23 -10.90 14.83
CA THR A 91 2.25 -11.89 14.46
C THR A 91 3.28 -11.38 13.45
N LEU A 92 3.05 -10.21 12.85
CA LEU A 92 3.99 -9.58 11.92
C LEU A 92 5.40 -9.45 12.54
N PRO A 93 6.43 -10.07 11.95
CA PRO A 93 7.80 -9.97 12.42
C PRO A 93 8.27 -8.51 12.52
N LYS A 94 9.08 -8.20 13.54
CA LYS A 94 9.51 -6.82 13.82
C LYS A 94 10.18 -6.14 12.63
N VAL A 95 10.98 -6.89 11.86
CA VAL A 95 11.72 -6.40 10.68
C VAL A 95 10.79 -5.79 9.62
N TYR A 96 9.55 -6.28 9.50
CA TYR A 96 8.60 -5.81 8.48
C TYR A 96 7.75 -4.63 8.95
N LYS A 97 7.82 -4.24 10.23
CA LYS A 97 7.06 -3.11 10.76
C LYS A 97 7.54 -1.78 10.18
N ASP A 98 8.83 -1.70 9.85
CA ASP A 98 9.48 -0.50 9.34
C ASP A 98 9.39 -0.38 7.81
N TYR A 99 8.76 -1.34 7.12
CA TYR A 99 8.56 -1.27 5.67
C TYR A 99 7.53 -0.18 5.33
N HIS A 100 7.83 0.61 4.28
CA HIS A 100 7.02 1.76 3.88
C HIS A 100 5.96 1.38 2.85
N TYR A 101 4.75 1.93 2.97
CA TYR A 101 3.73 1.73 1.93
C TYR A 101 4.16 2.43 0.65
N ALA A 102 4.16 1.70 -0.46
CA ALA A 102 4.53 2.22 -1.77
C ALA A 102 3.50 3.22 -2.34
N SER A 103 2.26 3.19 -1.84
CA SER A 103 1.13 4.00 -2.35
C SER A 103 0.81 5.24 -1.50
N ASP A 104 1.54 5.49 -0.41
CA ASP A 104 1.32 6.72 0.35
C ASP A 104 2.02 7.85 -0.41
N TYR A 105 1.25 8.87 -0.80
CA TYR A 105 1.68 10.09 -1.52
C TYR A 105 2.91 10.77 -0.94
N LYS A 106 3.31 10.37 0.27
CA LYS A 106 4.53 10.74 0.92
C LYS A 106 5.43 9.55 1.26
N ILE A 107 6.20 9.08 0.28
CA ILE A 107 7.47 8.41 0.53
C ILE A 107 8.51 9.43 1.04
N PHE A 108 8.19 10.15 2.12
CA PHE A 108 8.96 11.33 2.53
C PHE A 108 10.15 10.99 3.45
N ASN A 109 10.22 9.75 3.93
CA ASN A 109 11.19 9.33 4.95
C ASN A 109 11.98 8.06 4.58
N LEU A 110 12.09 7.72 3.28
CA LEU A 110 13.00 6.63 2.88
C LEU A 110 14.46 7.06 3.01
N GLU A 111 15.27 6.18 3.57
CA GLU A 111 16.72 6.23 3.40
C GLU A 111 17.03 6.13 1.90
N GLY A 112 17.74 7.12 1.35
CA GLY A 112 17.95 7.23 -0.09
C GLY A 112 16.80 7.87 -0.86
N LYS A 113 15.85 8.59 -0.25
CA LYS A 113 14.79 9.35 -0.96
C LYS A 113 15.29 10.15 -2.17
N LYS A 114 16.50 10.72 -2.09
CA LYS A 114 17.12 11.47 -3.21
C LYS A 114 17.35 10.63 -4.48
N HIS A 115 17.33 9.30 -4.32
CA HIS A 115 17.54 8.28 -5.34
C HIS A 115 16.24 7.65 -5.82
N LEU A 116 15.09 7.98 -5.23
CA LEU A 116 13.79 7.46 -5.63
C LEU A 116 12.85 8.63 -5.91
N VAL A 117 12.73 8.99 -7.19
CA VAL A 117 11.92 10.11 -7.68
C VAL A 117 10.63 9.56 -8.25
N ARG A 118 9.47 10.06 -7.82
CA ARG A 118 8.16 9.62 -8.35
C ARG A 118 7.90 10.34 -9.68
N LEU A 119 7.28 9.64 -10.62
CA LEU A 119 7.00 10.16 -11.96
C LEU A 119 5.51 10.03 -12.30
N PRO A 120 4.81 11.12 -12.66
CA PRO A 120 5.24 12.51 -12.55
C PRO A 120 5.36 12.94 -11.08
N ASP A 121 6.08 14.03 -10.83
CA ASP A 121 6.31 14.56 -9.47
C ASP A 121 5.03 15.12 -8.82
N ASP A 122 3.95 15.31 -9.58
CA ASP A 122 2.67 15.87 -9.12
C ASP A 122 1.51 14.87 -9.18
N ILE A 123 0.65 14.90 -8.16
CA ILE A 123 -0.58 14.09 -8.03
C ILE A 123 -1.68 14.46 -9.03
N HIS A 124 -1.56 15.61 -9.72
CA HIS A 124 -2.54 16.07 -10.70
C HIS A 124 -2.39 15.40 -12.06
N HIS A 125 -1.27 14.70 -12.28
CA HIS A 125 -0.94 14.05 -13.56
C HIS A 125 -0.86 12.55 -13.37
N PHE A 126 -1.61 11.79 -14.16
CA PHE A 126 -1.58 10.32 -14.14
C PHE A 126 -0.81 9.81 -15.36
N VAL A 127 0.19 8.93 -15.15
CA VAL A 127 0.94 8.39 -16.29
C VAL A 127 0.03 7.52 -17.13
N LYS A 128 -0.25 7.96 -18.37
CA LYS A 128 -1.00 7.18 -19.34
C LYS A 128 -0.09 6.42 -20.30
N GLY A 129 1.02 7.02 -20.66
CA GLY A 129 2.05 6.38 -21.45
C GLY A 129 3.43 6.87 -21.09
N LEU A 130 4.37 5.93 -21.15
CA LEU A 130 5.75 6.11 -20.77
C LEU A 130 6.59 5.30 -21.74
N TYR A 131 7.46 5.94 -22.52
CA TYR A 131 8.26 5.30 -23.57
C TYR A 131 9.63 5.97 -23.72
N LEU A 132 10.59 5.28 -24.34
CA LEU A 132 11.85 5.88 -24.78
C LEU A 132 11.73 6.30 -26.23
N ASN A 133 12.07 7.56 -26.52
CA ASN A 133 12.16 8.02 -27.90
C ASN A 133 13.47 7.52 -28.57
N PRO A 134 13.66 7.72 -29.88
CA PRO A 134 14.88 7.30 -30.58
C PRO A 134 16.19 7.89 -30.03
N GLN A 135 16.11 8.97 -29.24
CA GLN A 135 17.25 9.61 -28.56
C GLN A 135 17.52 9.02 -27.16
N ASN A 136 16.78 7.97 -26.75
CA ASN A 136 16.78 7.40 -25.41
C ASN A 136 16.34 8.37 -24.31
N GLU A 137 15.53 9.37 -24.67
CA GLU A 137 14.86 10.25 -23.71
C GLU A 137 13.58 9.57 -23.25
N LEU A 138 13.36 9.58 -21.94
CA LEU A 138 12.11 9.10 -21.35
C LEU A 138 11.04 10.15 -21.54
N VAL A 139 9.99 9.78 -22.27
CA VAL A 139 8.81 10.61 -22.50
C VAL A 139 7.66 10.06 -21.68
N ILE A 140 7.03 10.92 -20.90
CA ILE A 140 5.89 10.62 -20.05
C ILE A 140 4.76 11.54 -20.47
N TYR A 141 3.57 11.00 -20.68
CA TYR A 141 2.41 11.81 -21.03
C TYR A 141 1.14 11.39 -20.29
N ASP A 142 0.27 12.39 -20.05
CA ASP A 142 -1.05 12.21 -19.45
C ASP A 142 -2.16 12.16 -20.51
N LYS A 143 -3.25 11.46 -20.22
CA LYS A 143 -4.53 11.68 -20.93
C LYS A 143 -5.18 12.91 -20.29
N SER A 144 -5.47 13.96 -21.06
CA SER A 144 -6.45 14.94 -20.58
C SER A 144 -7.70 14.20 -20.08
N ILE A 145 -8.20 14.53 -18.90
CA ILE A 145 -9.60 14.22 -18.56
C ILE A 145 -10.43 15.06 -19.54
N PRO A 146 -11.14 14.49 -20.52
CA PRO A 146 -11.99 15.29 -21.38
C PRO A 146 -13.08 15.90 -20.49
N MET A 147 -13.20 17.22 -20.50
CA MET A 147 -14.24 17.91 -19.72
C MET A 147 -15.65 17.62 -20.27
N ASP A 148 -15.76 17.12 -21.51
CA ASP A 148 -17.01 16.75 -22.16
C ASP A 148 -16.91 15.40 -22.90
N ARG A 149 -18.03 14.66 -22.97
CA ARG A 149 -18.14 13.31 -23.56
C ARG A 149 -17.83 13.24 -25.06
N ASP A 150 -17.75 14.39 -25.75
CA ASP A 150 -17.63 14.48 -27.20
C ASP A 150 -16.30 15.09 -27.70
N GLN A 151 -15.30 15.32 -26.82
CA GLN A 151 -13.98 15.82 -27.23
C GLN A 151 -12.93 14.71 -27.29
N LEU A 152 -12.14 14.70 -28.38
CA LEU A 152 -10.93 13.88 -28.52
C LEU A 152 -9.98 14.18 -27.37
N SER A 153 -9.49 13.15 -26.68
CA SER A 153 -8.48 13.31 -25.62
C SER A 153 -7.23 14.00 -26.17
N VAL A 154 -6.99 15.24 -25.76
CA VAL A 154 -5.78 16.01 -26.08
C VAL A 154 -4.72 15.62 -25.05
N ILE A 155 -3.47 15.50 -25.46
CA ILE A 155 -2.38 15.28 -24.49
C ILE A 155 -2.06 16.63 -23.87
N ASN A 156 -2.51 16.84 -22.63
CA ASN A 156 -2.36 18.13 -21.94
C ASN A 156 -1.06 18.24 -21.13
N TYR A 157 -0.31 17.15 -21.00
CA TYR A 157 0.92 17.11 -20.20
C TYR A 157 1.93 16.16 -20.82
N ILE A 158 3.17 16.64 -21.00
CA ILE A 158 4.31 15.85 -21.42
C ILE A 158 5.52 16.25 -20.57
N GLU A 159 6.15 15.27 -19.93
CA GLU A 159 7.46 15.42 -19.30
C GLU A 159 8.50 14.60 -20.06
N LYS A 160 9.71 15.17 -20.13
CA LYS A 160 10.87 14.51 -20.74
C LYS A 160 12.03 14.45 -19.77
N TYR A 161 12.72 13.33 -19.77
CA TYR A 161 13.97 13.16 -19.03
C TYR A 161 15.05 12.68 -19.97
N ASN A 162 16.23 13.29 -19.86
CA ASN A 162 17.40 12.86 -20.62
C ASN A 162 17.91 11.50 -20.08
N PRO A 163 18.88 10.84 -20.75
CA PRO A 163 19.45 9.58 -20.29
C PRO A 163 20.09 9.60 -18.89
N LEU A 164 20.39 10.79 -18.33
CA LEU A 164 20.90 10.98 -16.96
C LEU A 164 19.76 11.17 -15.93
N GLY A 165 18.51 11.15 -16.40
CA GLY A 165 17.31 11.35 -15.60
C GLY A 165 17.08 12.80 -15.21
N GLU A 166 17.70 13.76 -15.89
CA GLU A 166 17.47 15.19 -15.68
C GLU A 166 16.25 15.63 -16.48
N ARG A 167 15.34 16.35 -15.82
CA ARG A 167 14.13 16.87 -16.46
C ARG A 167 14.54 17.89 -17.52
N MET A 168 14.04 17.70 -18.73
CA MET A 168 14.25 18.62 -19.84
C MET A 168 13.18 19.73 -19.82
N PRO A 169 13.49 20.96 -20.26
CA PRO A 169 12.52 22.04 -20.34
C PRO A 169 11.34 21.66 -21.24
N GLU A 170 10.15 22.20 -20.95
CA GLU A 170 8.94 22.00 -21.75
C GLU A 170 9.25 22.33 -23.22
N SER A 171 9.20 21.32 -24.07
CA SER A 171 9.29 21.52 -25.52
C SER A 171 7.87 21.74 -26.04
N ASP A 172 7.64 22.88 -26.68
CA ASP A 172 6.41 23.17 -27.43
C ASP A 172 6.05 21.97 -28.33
N THR A 173 4.89 21.37 -28.06
CA THR A 173 4.21 20.38 -28.92
C THR A 173 5.10 19.30 -29.53
N LEU A 174 5.27 18.18 -28.81
CA LEU A 174 5.50 16.92 -29.50
C LEU A 174 4.19 16.50 -30.19
N GLU A 175 4.21 16.38 -31.52
CA GLU A 175 3.27 15.51 -32.21
C GLU A 175 3.52 14.08 -31.69
N VAL A 176 2.69 13.63 -30.75
CA VAL A 176 2.74 12.25 -30.26
C VAL A 176 2.35 11.36 -31.43
N GLN A 177 3.36 10.85 -32.13
CA GLN A 177 3.18 9.78 -33.09
C GLN A 177 2.53 8.60 -32.34
N GLN A 178 1.40 8.17 -32.90
CA GLN A 178 0.48 7.12 -32.47
C GLN A 178 1.02 6.09 -31.46
N GLU A 179 0.19 5.81 -30.44
CA GLU A 179 0.19 4.61 -29.57
C GLU A 179 1.53 3.88 -29.43
N MET A 180 2.58 4.57 -28.96
CA MET A 180 3.82 3.91 -28.60
C MET A 180 3.57 3.04 -27.35
N PRO A 181 3.91 1.74 -27.37
CA PRO A 181 3.68 0.85 -26.25
C PRO A 181 4.49 1.34 -25.04
N SER A 182 3.91 1.17 -23.85
CA SER A 182 4.59 1.54 -22.60
C SER A 182 5.90 0.77 -22.45
N ILE A 183 6.93 1.35 -21.81
CA ILE A 183 8.15 0.62 -21.41
C ILE A 183 7.80 -0.62 -20.59
N PHE A 184 6.69 -0.59 -19.85
CA PHE A 184 6.22 -1.73 -19.06
C PHE A 184 5.33 -2.70 -19.85
N ASP A 185 5.03 -2.42 -21.12
CA ASP A 185 4.24 -3.29 -21.98
C ASP A 185 5.12 -4.41 -22.56
N GLY A 186 5.26 -5.47 -21.77
CA GLY A 186 5.93 -6.70 -22.16
C GLY A 186 5.23 -7.51 -23.25
N ASN A 187 4.13 -7.01 -23.83
CA ASN A 187 3.42 -7.67 -24.94
C ASN A 187 3.93 -7.29 -26.33
N SER A 188 4.95 -6.43 -26.44
CA SER A 188 5.57 -6.19 -27.74
C SER A 188 6.33 -7.44 -28.22
N GLU A 189 6.19 -7.77 -29.52
CA GLU A 189 6.88 -8.88 -30.19
C GLU A 189 8.42 -8.82 -30.10
N CYS A 190 8.95 -7.72 -29.56
CA CYS A 190 10.37 -7.40 -29.47
C CYS A 190 11.08 -7.96 -28.22
N PHE A 191 10.36 -8.61 -27.28
CA PHE A 191 10.97 -9.16 -26.06
C PHE A 191 10.95 -10.69 -26.01
N LEU A 192 12.05 -11.27 -25.54
CA LEU A 192 12.08 -12.66 -25.09
C LEU A 192 11.46 -12.74 -23.69
N LYS A 193 10.25 -13.30 -23.61
CA LYS A 193 9.56 -13.56 -22.34
C LYS A 193 10.04 -14.87 -21.69
N LYS A 194 10.43 -14.80 -20.42
CA LYS A 194 10.80 -15.97 -19.59
C LYS A 194 10.10 -15.89 -18.24
N GLU A 195 9.47 -16.98 -17.81
CA GLU A 195 8.88 -17.08 -16.46
C GLU A 195 9.71 -18.05 -15.63
N ILE A 196 10.33 -17.56 -14.56
CA ILE A 196 11.20 -18.36 -13.68
C ILE A 196 10.96 -18.05 -12.21
N LEU A 197 11.31 -18.98 -11.33
CA LEU A 197 11.20 -18.81 -9.87
C LEU A 197 12.38 -18.03 -9.28
N GLU A 198 13.48 -17.90 -10.01
CA GLU A 198 14.65 -17.13 -9.58
C GLU A 198 14.38 -15.63 -9.70
N ARG A 199 14.81 -14.89 -8.68
CA ARG A 199 14.50 -13.47 -8.49
C ARG A 199 15.81 -12.70 -8.39
N LYS A 200 15.99 -11.69 -9.25
CA LYS A 200 17.21 -10.89 -9.27
C LYS A 200 17.06 -9.69 -8.35
N ASN A 201 16.25 -8.73 -8.77
CA ASN A 201 16.17 -7.42 -8.15
C ASN A 201 14.91 -7.24 -7.30
N ILE A 202 13.78 -7.86 -7.68
CA ILE A 202 12.54 -7.80 -6.91
C ILE A 202 12.48 -9.01 -5.97
N LYS A 203 12.60 -8.75 -4.66
CA LYS A 203 12.64 -9.78 -3.63
C LYS A 203 11.38 -9.74 -2.76
N PRO A 204 10.35 -10.56 -3.04
CA PRO A 204 9.23 -10.74 -2.14
C PRO A 204 9.72 -11.42 -0.86
N MET A 205 9.56 -10.73 0.28
CA MET A 205 10.12 -11.15 1.57
C MET A 205 9.07 -11.83 2.44
N TYR A 206 7.87 -11.25 2.51
CA TYR A 206 6.81 -11.72 3.38
C TYR A 206 5.43 -11.35 2.84
N VAL A 207 4.43 -12.17 3.14
CA VAL A 207 3.03 -11.88 2.81
C VAL A 207 2.15 -11.97 4.05
N GLU A 208 1.32 -10.95 4.23
CA GLU A 208 0.28 -10.87 5.27
C GLU A 208 -1.08 -10.95 4.59
N SER A 209 -1.91 -11.94 4.93
CA SER A 209 -3.22 -12.14 4.32
C SER A 209 -4.29 -12.30 5.38
N TYR A 210 -5.27 -11.40 5.37
CA TYR A 210 -6.35 -11.41 6.35
C TYR A 210 -7.72 -11.25 5.70
N LYS A 211 -8.73 -11.83 6.36
CA LYS A 211 -10.13 -11.63 5.97
C LYS A 211 -10.56 -10.20 6.26
N THR A 212 -11.27 -9.61 5.31
CA THR A 212 -11.95 -8.32 5.43
C THR A 212 -13.47 -8.52 5.45
N LYS A 213 -14.24 -7.44 5.50
CA LYS A 213 -15.71 -7.50 5.53
C LYS A 213 -16.26 -8.16 4.27
N GLY A 214 -17.19 -9.11 4.43
CA GLY A 214 -17.86 -9.79 3.31
C GLY A 214 -17.02 -10.89 2.64
N ASP A 215 -16.27 -11.66 3.42
CA ASP A 215 -15.44 -12.81 2.97
C ASP A 215 -14.37 -12.50 1.93
N LYS A 216 -14.10 -11.22 1.66
CA LYS A 216 -12.98 -10.78 0.83
C LYS A 216 -11.68 -10.88 1.60
N TYR A 217 -10.58 -11.20 0.94
CA TYR A 217 -9.25 -11.15 1.53
C TYR A 217 -8.50 -9.91 1.07
N GLU A 218 -7.72 -9.34 1.99
CA GLU A 218 -6.71 -8.34 1.67
C GLU A 218 -5.35 -8.96 1.94
N THR A 219 -4.45 -8.81 0.96
CA THR A 219 -3.09 -9.32 1.02
C THR A 219 -2.11 -8.17 0.88
N ILE A 220 -1.16 -8.09 1.81
CA ILE A 220 -0.05 -7.13 1.80
C ILE A 220 1.23 -7.90 1.53
N LEU A 221 1.93 -7.52 0.47
CA LEU A 221 3.26 -8.02 0.14
C LEU A 221 4.30 -7.05 0.71
N TYR A 222 5.26 -7.59 1.44
CA TYR A 222 6.48 -6.92 1.88
C TYR A 222 7.62 -7.39 0.99
N PHE A 223 8.32 -6.46 0.35
CA PHE A 223 9.34 -6.77 -0.64
C PHE A 223 10.52 -5.80 -0.58
N GLU A 224 11.66 -6.27 -1.08
CA GLU A 224 12.84 -5.45 -1.31
C GLU A 224 13.05 -5.27 -2.81
N VAL A 225 13.41 -4.07 -3.23
CA VAL A 225 13.89 -3.80 -4.60
C VAL A 225 15.38 -3.46 -4.50
N LYS A 226 16.20 -4.28 -5.13
CA LYS A 226 17.64 -4.04 -5.26
C LYS A 226 17.91 -3.24 -6.52
N THR A 227 18.38 -2.03 -6.31
CA THR A 227 18.97 -1.16 -7.34
C THR A 227 20.44 -1.01 -7.01
N GLN A 228 21.30 -0.73 -7.98
CA GLN A 228 22.71 -0.47 -7.67
C GLN A 228 22.86 1.03 -7.40
N PRO A 229 23.25 1.50 -6.19
CA PRO A 229 23.69 0.75 -5.00
C PRO A 229 22.63 0.55 -3.90
N TYR A 230 21.39 1.02 -4.06
CA TYR A 230 20.37 1.07 -2.99
C TYR A 230 19.45 -0.15 -2.94
N THR A 231 19.11 -0.60 -1.72
CA THR A 231 18.01 -1.54 -1.51
C THR A 231 16.85 -0.83 -0.83
N PHE A 232 15.69 -0.81 -1.49
CA PHE A 232 14.48 -0.19 -0.95
C PHE A 232 13.52 -1.23 -0.38
N ARG A 233 12.88 -0.91 0.75
CA ARG A 233 11.97 -1.80 1.48
C ARG A 233 10.54 -1.25 1.43
N PHE A 234 9.68 -1.96 0.73
CA PHE A 234 8.32 -1.52 0.45
C PHE A 234 7.29 -2.55 0.87
N LYS A 235 6.08 -2.06 1.17
CA LYS A 235 4.88 -2.88 1.23
C LYS A 235 3.79 -2.32 0.31
N THR A 236 3.04 -3.21 -0.31
CA THR A 236 1.94 -2.85 -1.21
C THR A 236 0.81 -3.87 -1.13
N LYS A 237 -0.40 -3.47 -1.56
CA LYS A 237 -1.48 -4.45 -1.72
C LYS A 237 -1.12 -5.37 -2.89
N PHE A 238 -1.37 -6.66 -2.70
CA PHE A 238 -0.99 -7.69 -3.64
C PHE A 238 -2.20 -8.59 -3.94
N PRO A 239 -2.25 -9.27 -5.10
CA PRO A 239 -3.24 -10.30 -5.34
C PRO A 239 -3.27 -11.33 -4.21
N TYR A 240 -4.46 -11.88 -3.97
CA TYR A 240 -4.65 -12.81 -2.87
C TYR A 240 -3.65 -13.97 -2.93
N THR A 241 -2.89 -14.13 -1.85
CA THR A 241 -1.90 -15.19 -1.69
C THR A 241 -2.04 -15.72 -0.27
N LYS A 242 -2.35 -17.00 -0.09
CA LYS A 242 -2.77 -17.50 1.23
C LYS A 242 -1.67 -17.42 2.28
N ASN A 243 -0.41 -17.69 1.89
CA ASN A 243 0.73 -17.75 2.78
C ASN A 243 2.05 -17.70 2.01
N GLN A 244 3.16 -17.71 2.75
CA GLN A 244 4.52 -17.67 2.21
C GLN A 244 4.84 -18.84 1.25
N LYS A 245 4.26 -20.04 1.46
CA LYS A 245 4.48 -21.21 0.61
C LYS A 245 3.81 -21.07 -0.76
N GLU A 246 2.70 -20.34 -0.84
CA GLU A 246 2.10 -19.96 -2.12
C GLU A 246 2.91 -18.86 -2.80
N LEU A 247 3.33 -17.83 -2.04
CA LEU A 247 4.18 -16.75 -2.56
C LEU A 247 5.46 -17.28 -3.20
N SER A 248 6.11 -18.28 -2.58
CA SER A 248 7.35 -18.87 -3.11
C SER A 248 7.19 -19.53 -4.47
N LYS A 249 5.96 -19.96 -4.81
CA LYS A 249 5.61 -20.59 -6.09
C LYS A 249 5.20 -19.59 -7.17
N THR A 250 4.94 -18.33 -6.81
CA THR A 250 4.62 -17.30 -7.78
C THR A 250 5.86 -17.01 -8.63
N PRO A 251 5.78 -17.19 -9.96
CA PRO A 251 6.90 -16.93 -10.86
C PRO A 251 7.15 -15.43 -10.98
N THR A 252 8.37 -15.10 -11.36
CA THR A 252 8.76 -13.76 -11.82
C THR A 252 8.87 -13.82 -13.34
N THR A 253 8.30 -12.82 -14.00
CA THR A 253 8.35 -12.71 -15.45
C THR A 253 9.49 -11.78 -15.83
N TYR A 254 10.34 -12.23 -16.75
CA TYR A 254 11.40 -11.43 -17.33
C TYR A 254 11.10 -11.20 -18.80
N TYR A 255 11.21 -9.95 -19.23
CA TYR A 255 11.22 -9.55 -20.63
C TYR A 255 12.61 -8.99 -20.92
N GLU A 256 13.28 -9.55 -21.92
CA GLU A 256 14.67 -9.21 -22.22
C GLU A 256 14.84 -9.01 -23.73
N ASN A 257 15.54 -7.95 -24.09
CA ASN A 257 16.08 -7.71 -25.43
C ASN A 257 17.53 -7.21 -25.31
N ASP A 258 18.14 -6.79 -26.42
CA ASP A 258 19.55 -6.37 -26.44
C ASP A 258 19.86 -5.11 -25.59
N SER A 259 18.85 -4.35 -25.20
CA SER A 259 18.99 -3.04 -24.57
C SER A 259 18.30 -2.94 -23.21
N GLU A 260 17.31 -3.80 -22.94
CA GLU A 260 16.37 -3.64 -21.85
C GLU A 260 16.05 -4.98 -21.19
N ILE A 261 15.97 -4.94 -19.86
CA ILE A 261 15.52 -6.03 -19.01
C ILE A 261 14.39 -5.51 -18.13
N ILE A 262 13.22 -6.13 -18.23
CA ILE A 262 12.06 -5.87 -17.39
C ILE A 262 11.84 -7.08 -16.49
N GLU A 263 11.96 -6.89 -15.17
CA GLU A 263 11.63 -7.89 -14.15
C GLU A 263 10.26 -7.55 -13.55
N SER A 264 9.29 -8.47 -13.63
CA SER A 264 7.93 -8.26 -13.15
C SER A 264 7.49 -9.34 -12.15
N PHE A 265 6.98 -8.90 -11.00
CA PHE A 265 6.41 -9.74 -9.95
C PHE A 265 5.05 -9.19 -9.49
N GLY A 266 3.97 -9.77 -10.03
CA GLY A 266 2.61 -9.32 -9.76
C GLY A 266 2.36 -7.89 -10.24
N THR A 267 2.25 -6.94 -9.32
CA THR A 267 2.01 -5.51 -9.64
C THR A 267 3.28 -4.66 -9.54
N ILE A 268 4.44 -5.29 -9.37
CA ILE A 268 5.74 -4.63 -9.25
C ILE A 268 6.51 -4.92 -10.51
N THR A 269 7.06 -3.90 -11.15
CA THR A 269 7.86 -4.06 -12.37
C THR A 269 9.08 -3.16 -12.31
N LEU A 270 10.26 -3.70 -12.61
CA LEU A 270 11.52 -2.97 -12.65
C LEU A 270 12.11 -3.08 -14.05
N CYS A 271 12.25 -1.95 -14.72
CA CYS A 271 12.91 -1.82 -16.01
C CYS A 271 14.35 -1.31 -15.81
N THR A 272 15.29 -1.99 -16.45
CA THR A 272 16.68 -1.59 -16.57
C THR A 272 17.03 -1.48 -18.05
N ASN A 273 17.52 -0.33 -18.49
CA ASN A 273 17.91 -0.10 -19.87
C ASN A 273 19.38 0.35 -19.94
N LYS A 274 20.17 -0.24 -20.85
CA LYS A 274 21.62 0.04 -20.98
C LYS A 274 21.94 1.47 -21.37
N HIS A 275 20.97 2.20 -21.95
CA HIS A 275 21.13 3.58 -22.38
C HIS A 275 20.77 4.59 -21.28
N LEU A 276 20.14 4.15 -20.20
CA LEU A 276 19.74 5.02 -19.10
C LEU A 276 20.72 4.89 -17.93
N GLY A 277 21.07 6.03 -17.34
CA GLY A 277 21.82 6.10 -16.08
C GLY A 277 20.97 5.83 -14.83
N TYR A 278 19.74 5.35 -15.00
CA TYR A 278 18.76 5.11 -13.95
C TYR A 278 17.86 3.91 -14.29
N GLN A 279 17.15 3.40 -13.29
CA GLN A 279 16.15 2.33 -13.45
C GLN A 279 14.74 2.89 -13.28
N LEU A 280 13.74 2.21 -13.85
CA LEU A 280 12.34 2.58 -13.71
C LEU A 280 11.60 1.50 -12.92
N LEU A 281 11.02 1.88 -11.79
CA LEU A 281 10.28 1.01 -10.89
C LEU A 281 8.81 1.39 -10.90
N GLN A 282 7.96 0.50 -11.38
CA GLN A 282 6.51 0.60 -11.27
C GLN A 282 6.01 -0.22 -10.09
N ILE A 283 5.17 0.37 -9.25
CA ILE A 283 4.43 -0.32 -8.19
C ILE A 283 2.96 0.06 -8.33
N LYS A 284 2.17 -0.85 -8.90
CA LYS A 284 0.78 -0.58 -9.35
C LYS A 284 0.76 0.56 -10.37
N ASP A 285 0.11 1.67 -10.02
CA ASP A 285 -0.09 2.83 -10.88
C ASP A 285 0.99 3.89 -10.68
N ASP A 286 1.83 3.74 -9.64
CA ASP A 286 2.92 4.66 -9.34
C ASP A 286 4.20 4.23 -10.05
N ILE A 287 4.89 5.19 -10.66
CA ILE A 287 6.16 4.98 -11.34
C ILE A 287 7.22 5.80 -10.63
N TYR A 288 8.40 5.20 -10.50
CA TYR A 288 9.54 5.79 -9.83
C TYR A 288 10.78 5.66 -10.70
N MET A 289 11.54 6.75 -10.83
CA MET A 289 12.90 6.74 -11.33
C MET A 289 13.86 6.49 -10.17
N VAL A 290 14.72 5.49 -10.33
CA VAL A 290 15.73 5.10 -9.35
C VAL A 290 17.12 5.47 -9.85
N LYS A 291 17.78 6.42 -9.17
CA LYS A 291 19.10 6.99 -9.53
C LYS A 291 20.22 6.54 -8.60
#